data_AF-F3FI13-F1
#
_entry.id   AF-F3FI13-F1
#
_cell.length_a   1.000
_cell.length_b   1.000
_cell.length_c   1.000
_cell.angle_alpha   90.00
_cell.angle_beta   90.00
_cell.angle_gamma   90.00
#
_symmetry.space_group_name_H-M   'P 1'
#
loop_
_entity.id
_entity.type
_entity.pdbx_description
1 polymer ?
#
loop_
_entity_poly.entity_id
_entity_poly.type
_entity_poly.pdbx_seq_one_letter_code
_entity_poly.pdbx_strand_id
1 'polypeptide(L)'
;RWVLRSEDQQRLQLDMAGYQARAAQLSERREVWHDKLAAVYGKDDFVASEDPEQQLYDGFIGDRDRRLCEQVRQAEPEQLARDAWPFDDARLPELLFRYRARNFPDTLSGEEQIRWRDFCQQRLRSPEWGAPNTLHDFTAAWVECSLSAAPEQLEVLRQWQDYANKLSNRLGV
;
A
#
# COMPACT_ATOMS: atom_id res chain seq x y z
N ARG A 1 -22.43 -29.62 15.82
CA ARG A 1 -21.19 -30.38 16.07
C ARG A 1 -20.16 -29.39 16.59
N TRP A 2 -19.66 -29.53 17.82
CA TRP A 2 -18.64 -28.62 18.35
C TRP A 2 -17.34 -28.85 17.59
N VAL A 3 -16.75 -27.78 17.06
CA VAL A 3 -15.51 -27.84 16.26
C VAL A 3 -14.30 -28.08 17.16
N LEU A 4 -14.31 -27.57 18.41
CA LEU A 4 -13.27 -27.83 19.41
C LEU A 4 -13.57 -29.09 20.23
N ARG A 5 -12.75 -30.12 20.09
CA ARG A 5 -12.79 -31.34 20.91
C ARG A 5 -12.13 -31.12 22.26
N SER A 6 -12.47 -31.92 23.26
CA SER A 6 -11.90 -31.82 24.61
C SER A 6 -10.38 -32.01 24.63
N GLU A 7 -9.85 -32.91 23.80
CA GLU A 7 -8.40 -33.11 23.64
C GLU A 7 -7.68 -31.85 23.15
N ASP A 8 -8.32 -31.09 22.25
CA ASP A 8 -7.79 -29.84 21.72
C ASP A 8 -7.85 -28.72 22.76
N GLN A 9 -8.92 -28.67 23.55
CA GLN A 9 -9.07 -27.72 24.67
C GLN A 9 -7.97 -27.93 25.71
N GLN A 10 -7.68 -29.17 26.07
CA GLN A 10 -6.63 -29.51 27.04
C GLN A 10 -5.24 -29.22 26.48
N ARG A 11 -4.96 -29.62 25.22
CA ARG A 11 -3.68 -29.37 24.56
C ARG A 11 -3.34 -27.88 24.45
N LEU A 12 -4.34 -27.06 24.17
CA LEU A 12 -4.21 -25.60 24.06
C LEU A 12 -4.40 -24.87 25.41
N GLN A 13 -4.69 -25.61 26.48
CA GLN A 13 -4.90 -25.07 27.84
C GLN A 13 -5.99 -23.98 27.90
N LEU A 14 -7.09 -24.21 27.18
CA LEU A 14 -8.21 -23.27 27.12
C LEU A 14 -9.08 -23.37 28.37
N ASP A 15 -9.22 -22.25 29.09
CA ASP A 15 -10.16 -22.12 30.20
C ASP A 15 -11.59 -21.91 29.66
N MET A 16 -12.19 -23.02 29.22
CA MET A 16 -13.54 -23.00 28.65
C MET A 16 -14.61 -22.54 29.65
N ALA A 17 -14.43 -22.85 30.94
CA ALA A 17 -15.34 -22.39 31.99
C ALA A 17 -15.28 -20.86 32.14
N GLY A 18 -14.07 -20.29 32.18
CA GLY A 18 -13.87 -18.84 32.21
C GLY A 18 -14.43 -18.14 30.97
N TYR A 19 -14.27 -18.70 29.77
CA TYR A 19 -14.83 -18.13 28.55
C TYR A 19 -16.37 -18.14 28.57
N GLN A 20 -16.98 -19.23 29.03
CA GLN A 20 -18.44 -19.32 29.16
C GLN A 20 -18.99 -18.31 30.16
N ALA A 21 -18.33 -18.15 31.32
CA ALA A 21 -18.71 -17.16 32.32
C ALA A 21 -18.63 -15.72 31.77
N ARG A 22 -17.55 -15.39 31.04
CA ARG A 22 -17.39 -14.07 30.39
C ARG A 22 -18.42 -13.84 29.28
N ALA A 23 -18.71 -14.85 28.47
CA ALA A 23 -19.71 -14.75 27.41
C ALA A 23 -21.12 -14.51 27.97
N ALA A 24 -21.48 -15.21 29.05
CA ALA A 24 -22.74 -14.98 29.76
C ALA A 24 -22.81 -13.54 30.30
N GLN A 25 -21.76 -13.08 30.99
CA GLN A 25 -21.69 -11.72 31.52
C GLN A 25 -21.80 -10.65 30.43
N LEU A 26 -21.15 -10.83 29.28
CA LEU A 26 -21.24 -9.91 28.14
C LEU A 26 -22.66 -9.90 27.56
N SER A 27 -23.30 -11.08 27.46
CA SER A 27 -24.67 -11.20 26.94
C SER A 27 -25.69 -10.51 27.85
N GLU A 28 -25.60 -10.72 29.16
CA GLU A 28 -26.47 -10.08 30.16
C GLU A 28 -26.33 -8.56 30.19
N ARG A 29 -25.13 -8.05 29.91
CA ARG A 29 -24.81 -6.62 29.97
C ARG A 29 -24.84 -5.95 28.61
N ARG A 30 -25.48 -6.55 27.60
CA ARG A 30 -25.54 -6.04 26.22
C ARG A 30 -25.93 -4.57 26.15
N GLU A 31 -26.97 -4.17 26.87
CA GLU A 31 -27.46 -2.77 26.90
C GLU A 31 -26.42 -1.77 27.43
N VAL A 32 -25.39 -2.22 28.16
CA VAL A 32 -24.33 -1.36 28.74
C VAL A 32 -23.20 -1.08 27.75
N TRP A 33 -22.96 -1.97 26.78
CA TRP A 33 -21.81 -1.86 25.87
C TRP A 33 -22.18 -1.82 24.39
N HIS A 34 -23.39 -2.24 24.00
CA HIS A 34 -23.80 -2.31 22.60
C HIS A 34 -23.58 -0.98 21.87
N ASP A 35 -24.09 0.10 22.42
CA ASP A 35 -23.99 1.42 21.78
C ASP A 35 -22.57 2.01 21.85
N LYS A 36 -21.72 1.50 22.75
CA LYS A 36 -20.30 1.88 22.82
C LYS A 36 -19.52 1.34 21.63
N LEU A 37 -19.94 0.24 21.00
CA LEU A 37 -19.26 -0.28 19.83
C LEU A 37 -19.30 0.71 18.66
N ALA A 38 -20.42 1.39 18.45
CA ALA A 38 -20.53 2.41 17.42
C ALA A 38 -19.55 3.58 17.67
N ALA A 39 -19.32 3.94 18.94
CA ALA A 39 -18.33 4.97 19.28
C ALA A 39 -16.88 4.48 19.09
N VAL A 40 -16.58 3.23 19.46
CA VAL A 40 -15.24 2.63 19.32
C VAL A 40 -14.86 2.41 17.85
N TYR A 41 -15.83 2.05 16.99
CA TYR A 41 -15.60 1.75 15.58
C TYR A 41 -16.07 2.86 14.62
N GLY A 42 -16.52 4.01 15.15
CA GLY A 42 -17.21 5.03 14.36
C GLY A 42 -16.31 5.94 13.54
N LYS A 43 -15.05 6.15 13.95
CA LYS A 43 -14.06 6.94 13.21
C LYS A 43 -12.66 6.43 13.49
N ASP A 44 -11.88 6.33 12.43
CA ASP A 44 -10.44 6.26 12.50
C ASP A 44 -9.86 7.67 12.33
N ASP A 45 -8.99 8.09 13.25
CA ASP A 45 -8.27 9.38 13.20
C ASP A 45 -7.08 9.37 12.24
N PHE A 46 -7.04 8.43 11.28
CA PHE A 46 -5.93 8.37 10.33
C PHE A 46 -6.04 9.53 9.32
N VAL A 47 -4.91 10.20 9.12
CA VAL A 47 -4.78 11.18 8.05
C VAL A 47 -4.92 10.42 6.72
N ALA A 48 -5.95 10.77 5.95
CA ALA A 48 -6.14 10.20 4.62
C ALA A 48 -4.94 10.53 3.73
N SER A 49 -4.43 9.54 3.00
CA SER A 49 -3.36 9.76 2.03
C SER A 49 -3.94 10.40 0.78
N GLU A 50 -3.27 11.40 0.23
CA GLU A 50 -3.62 11.97 -1.09
C GLU A 50 -3.09 11.11 -2.25
N ASP A 51 -2.20 10.14 -1.97
CA ASP A 51 -1.64 9.26 -2.99
C ASP A 51 -2.64 8.14 -3.34
N PRO A 52 -3.17 8.07 -4.58
CA PRO A 52 -4.12 7.03 -4.98
C PRO A 52 -3.56 5.60 -4.87
N GLU A 53 -2.24 5.42 -4.82
CA GLU A 53 -1.63 4.09 -4.55
C GLU A 53 -1.79 3.63 -3.10
N GLN A 54 -2.13 4.54 -2.19
CA GLN A 54 -2.38 4.25 -0.77
C GLN A 54 -3.87 4.24 -0.43
N GLN A 55 -4.74 4.50 -1.40
CA GLN A 55 -6.19 4.62 -1.23
C GLN A 55 -6.94 3.32 -1.57
N LEU A 56 -6.32 2.14 -1.42
CA LEU A 56 -6.94 0.86 -1.77
C LEU A 56 -8.25 0.62 -1.02
N TYR A 57 -8.33 1.08 0.23
CA TYR A 57 -9.48 0.87 1.12
C TYR A 57 -10.41 2.08 1.22
N ASP A 58 -10.17 3.15 0.45
CA ASP A 58 -10.97 4.39 0.48
C ASP A 58 -12.31 4.28 -0.26
N GLY A 59 -12.68 3.07 -0.67
CA GLY A 59 -13.95 2.78 -1.31
C GLY A 59 -13.81 1.75 -2.42
N PHE A 60 -14.92 1.08 -2.70
CA PHE A 60 -15.00 0.11 -3.79
C PHE A 60 -15.17 0.81 -5.14
N ILE A 61 -14.53 0.26 -6.16
CA ILE A 61 -14.68 0.70 -7.55
C ILE A 61 -16.06 0.26 -8.08
N GLY A 62 -16.81 1.22 -8.64
CA GLY A 62 -18.13 0.98 -9.24
C GLY A 62 -18.09 0.02 -10.43
N ASP A 63 -19.23 -0.58 -10.77
CA ASP A 63 -19.31 -1.58 -11.85
C ASP A 63 -18.86 -1.04 -13.21
N ARG A 64 -19.14 0.23 -13.50
CA ARG A 64 -18.74 0.89 -14.76
C ARG A 64 -17.21 0.97 -14.87
N ASP A 65 -16.56 1.51 -13.85
CA ASP A 65 -15.11 1.62 -13.80
C ASP A 65 -14.42 0.26 -13.75
N ARG A 66 -15.02 -0.75 -13.11
CA ARG A 66 -14.48 -2.11 -13.13
C ARG A 66 -14.37 -2.66 -14.56
N ARG A 67 -15.39 -2.46 -15.39
CA ARG A 67 -15.37 -2.86 -16.81
C ARG A 67 -14.36 -2.05 -17.61
N LEU A 68 -14.20 -0.76 -17.32
CA LEU A 68 -13.14 0.06 -17.93
C LEU A 68 -11.75 -0.46 -17.55
N CYS A 69 -11.51 -0.81 -16.28
CA CYS A 69 -10.25 -1.42 -15.85
C CYS A 69 -9.98 -2.78 -16.53
N GLU A 70 -11.02 -3.57 -16.81
CA GLU A 70 -10.87 -4.79 -17.61
C GLU A 70 -10.41 -4.50 -19.04
N GLN A 71 -10.99 -3.47 -19.67
CA GLN A 71 -10.59 -3.02 -21.01
C GLN A 71 -9.15 -2.47 -21.01
N VAL A 72 -8.77 -1.67 -20.00
CA VAL A 72 -7.38 -1.19 -19.83
C VAL A 72 -6.40 -2.36 -19.81
N ARG A 73 -6.70 -3.44 -19.08
CA ARG A 73 -5.79 -4.60 -18.99
C ARG A 73 -5.65 -5.37 -20.30
N GLN A 74 -6.60 -5.23 -21.22
CA GLN A 74 -6.62 -5.89 -22.52
C GLN A 74 -6.14 -4.98 -23.66
N ALA A 75 -6.02 -3.68 -23.41
CA ALA A 75 -5.61 -2.71 -24.39
C ALA A 75 -4.10 -2.79 -24.67
N GLU A 76 -3.73 -2.56 -25.93
CA GLU A 76 -2.34 -2.43 -26.32
C GLU A 76 -1.73 -1.14 -25.73
N PRO A 77 -0.41 -1.09 -25.46
CA PRO A 77 0.24 0.07 -24.87
C PRO A 77 -0.05 1.40 -25.59
N GLU A 78 -0.10 1.40 -26.92
CA GLU A 78 -0.40 2.59 -27.73
C GLU A 78 -1.88 3.01 -27.66
N GLN A 79 -2.79 2.09 -27.32
CA GLN A 79 -4.20 2.41 -27.07
C GLN A 79 -4.35 3.09 -25.72
N LEU A 80 -3.63 2.60 -24.69
CA LEU A 80 -3.62 3.22 -23.36
C LEU A 80 -3.24 4.70 -23.39
N ALA A 81 -2.36 5.10 -24.33
CA ALA A 81 -1.92 6.48 -24.51
C ALA A 81 -2.86 7.35 -25.34
N ARG A 82 -3.65 6.76 -26.26
CA ARG A 82 -4.47 7.50 -27.23
C ARG A 82 -5.94 7.58 -26.87
N ASP A 83 -6.46 6.52 -26.27
CA ASP A 83 -7.89 6.40 -26.00
C ASP A 83 -8.29 7.18 -24.76
N ALA A 84 -9.53 7.67 -24.74
CA ALA A 84 -10.11 8.30 -23.57
C ALA A 84 -10.62 7.23 -22.61
N TRP A 85 -10.22 7.33 -21.34
CA TRP A 85 -10.65 6.44 -20.26
C TRP A 85 -11.51 7.24 -19.26
N PRO A 86 -12.83 7.35 -19.49
CA PRO A 86 -13.70 8.23 -18.72
C PRO A 86 -14.10 7.59 -17.39
N PHE A 87 -13.16 7.44 -16.47
CA PHE A 87 -13.41 6.90 -15.13
C PHE A 87 -14.29 7.84 -14.29
N ASP A 88 -15.17 7.27 -13.48
CA ASP A 88 -15.94 8.02 -12.48
C ASP A 88 -15.15 8.18 -11.17
N ASP A 89 -14.38 7.16 -10.79
CA ASP A 89 -13.50 7.16 -9.63
C ASP A 89 -12.25 8.01 -9.89
N ALA A 90 -12.06 9.05 -9.07
CA ALA A 90 -10.99 10.03 -9.20
C ALA A 90 -9.58 9.44 -9.04
N ARG A 91 -9.43 8.23 -8.48
CA ARG A 91 -8.14 7.54 -8.31
C ARG A 91 -7.61 7.00 -9.63
N LEU A 92 -8.50 6.52 -10.49
CA LEU A 92 -8.16 5.72 -11.66
C LEU A 92 -7.39 6.47 -12.76
N PRO A 93 -7.66 7.75 -13.06
CA PRO A 93 -6.87 8.49 -14.05
C PRO A 93 -5.38 8.55 -13.68
N GLU A 94 -5.07 8.85 -12.42
CA GLU A 94 -3.68 8.90 -11.95
C GLU A 94 -3.04 7.51 -11.88
N LEU A 95 -3.77 6.50 -11.40
CA LEU A 95 -3.28 5.12 -11.39
C LEU A 95 -2.97 4.62 -12.80
N LEU A 96 -3.80 4.95 -13.80
CA LEU A 96 -3.55 4.60 -15.19
C LEU A 96 -2.31 5.31 -15.74
N PHE A 97 -2.13 6.60 -15.45
CA PHE A 97 -0.93 7.34 -15.83
C PHE A 97 0.33 6.67 -15.27
N ARG A 98 0.36 6.35 -13.98
CA ARG A 98 1.51 5.71 -13.33
C ARG A 98 1.72 4.27 -13.79
N TYR A 99 0.65 3.55 -14.09
CA TYR A 99 0.73 2.22 -14.70
C TYR A 99 1.42 2.28 -16.07
N ARG A 100 1.01 3.20 -16.94
CA ARG A 100 1.69 3.44 -18.22
C ARG A 100 3.14 3.85 -18.04
N ALA A 101 3.41 4.79 -17.15
CA ALA A 101 4.77 5.30 -16.95
C ALA A 101 5.77 4.25 -16.44
N ARG A 102 5.29 3.28 -15.65
CA ARG A 102 6.13 2.17 -15.14
C ARG A 102 6.34 1.05 -16.14
N ASN A 103 5.30 0.70 -16.90
CA ASN A 103 5.30 -0.52 -17.72
C ASN A 103 5.56 -0.22 -19.21
N PHE A 104 5.15 0.96 -19.69
CA PHE A 104 5.19 1.37 -21.08
C PHE A 104 5.73 2.81 -21.23
N PRO A 105 6.93 3.11 -20.70
CA PRO A 105 7.46 4.48 -20.68
C PRO A 105 7.61 5.10 -22.08
N ASP A 106 7.84 4.27 -23.10
CA ASP A 106 7.96 4.71 -24.49
C ASP A 106 6.64 5.26 -25.07
N THR A 107 5.51 5.00 -24.41
CA THR A 107 4.19 5.52 -24.79
C THR A 107 3.89 6.90 -24.21
N LEU A 108 4.77 7.43 -23.36
CA LEU A 108 4.60 8.75 -22.75
C LEU A 108 5.00 9.83 -23.75
N SER A 109 4.16 10.85 -23.89
CA SER A 109 4.51 12.11 -24.56
C SER A 109 5.64 12.85 -23.82
N GLY A 110 6.26 13.83 -24.47
CA GLY A 110 7.32 14.62 -23.84
C GLY A 110 6.89 15.32 -22.54
N GLU A 111 5.65 15.82 -22.49
CA GLU A 111 5.08 16.43 -21.27
C GLU A 111 4.83 15.40 -20.17
N GLU A 112 4.33 14.22 -20.54
CA GLU A 112 4.12 13.10 -19.60
C GLU A 112 5.45 12.57 -19.03
N GLN A 113 6.50 12.53 -19.83
CA GLN A 113 7.85 12.14 -19.36
C GLN A 113 8.40 13.14 -18.34
N ILE A 114 8.18 14.45 -18.56
CA ILE A 114 8.55 15.49 -17.60
C ILE A 114 7.75 15.31 -16.30
N ARG A 115 6.42 15.19 -16.41
CA ARG A 115 5.52 14.95 -15.26
C ARG A 115 5.93 13.72 -14.46
N TRP A 116 6.25 12.62 -15.14
CA TRP A 116 6.64 11.37 -14.50
C TRP A 116 8.00 11.48 -13.80
N ARG A 117 8.97 12.16 -14.44
CA ARG A 117 10.27 12.44 -13.83
C ARG A 117 10.08 13.25 -12.56
N ASP A 118 9.33 14.34 -12.61
CA ASP A 118 9.11 15.22 -11.47
C ASP A 118 8.43 14.48 -10.31
N PHE A 119 7.43 13.63 -10.60
CA PHE A 119 6.83 12.73 -9.61
C PHE A 119 7.87 11.79 -8.98
N CYS A 120 8.73 11.16 -9.79
CA CYS A 120 9.78 10.27 -9.29
C CYS A 120 10.78 11.02 -8.40
N GLN A 121 11.15 12.26 -8.75
CA GLN A 121 12.03 13.08 -7.93
C GLN A 121 11.43 13.38 -6.57
N GLN A 122 10.15 13.78 -6.55
CA GLN A 122 9.43 14.12 -5.32
C GLN A 122 9.24 12.88 -4.44
N ARG A 123 8.84 11.76 -5.03
CA ARG A 123 8.69 10.46 -4.34
C ARG A 123 9.98 9.96 -3.70
N LEU A 124 11.14 10.24 -4.28
CA LEU A 124 12.43 9.84 -3.71
C LEU A 124 12.97 10.80 -2.64
N ARG A 125 12.43 12.01 -2.53
CA ARG A 125 12.92 13.06 -1.62
C ARG A 125 12.01 13.31 -0.43
N SER A 126 10.72 13.06 -0.58
CA SER A 126 9.71 13.43 0.41
C SER A 126 8.79 12.26 0.76
N PRO A 127 8.63 11.93 2.05
CA PRO A 127 7.76 10.84 2.49
C PRO A 127 6.27 11.11 2.18
N GLU A 128 5.85 12.38 2.10
CA GLU A 128 4.47 12.75 1.75
C GLU A 128 4.06 12.36 0.32
N TRP A 129 5.03 12.06 -0.55
CA TRP A 129 4.78 11.54 -1.91
C TRP A 129 4.62 10.01 -1.95
N GLY A 130 4.31 9.42 -0.80
CA GLY A 130 3.86 8.03 -0.67
C GLY A 130 4.96 6.98 -0.70
N ALA A 131 6.24 7.37 -0.70
CA ALA A 131 7.34 6.43 -0.53
C ALA A 131 7.55 6.09 0.95
N PRO A 132 7.69 4.79 1.30
CA PRO A 132 7.98 4.40 2.68
C PRO A 132 9.41 4.76 3.11
N ASN A 133 10.28 5.13 2.16
CA ASN A 133 11.67 5.45 2.41
C ASN A 133 12.17 6.45 1.36
N THR A 134 12.87 7.51 1.79
CA THR A 134 13.50 8.49 0.90
C THR A 134 14.94 8.10 0.59
N LEU A 135 15.58 8.72 -0.40
CA LEU A 135 17.00 8.53 -0.68
C LEU A 135 17.90 8.94 0.50
N HIS A 136 17.48 9.99 1.23
CA HIS A 136 18.19 10.45 2.42
C HIS A 136 18.15 9.39 3.51
N ASP A 137 16.94 8.93 3.85
CA ASP A 137 16.72 7.92 4.90
C ASP A 137 17.35 6.58 4.53
N PHE A 138 17.26 6.17 3.27
CA PHE A 138 17.95 4.99 2.75
C PHE A 138 19.47 5.09 2.94
N THR A 139 20.08 6.24 2.61
CA THR A 139 21.53 6.43 2.74
C THR A 139 21.96 6.40 4.20
N ALA A 140 21.17 7.00 5.11
CA ALA A 140 21.43 6.94 6.55
C ALA A 140 21.37 5.50 7.08
N ALA A 141 20.30 4.76 6.73
CA ALA A 141 20.13 3.37 7.12
C ALA A 141 21.23 2.46 6.56
N TRP A 142 21.68 2.73 5.32
CA TRP A 142 22.79 2.01 4.71
C TRP A 142 24.08 2.16 5.52
N VAL A 143 24.42 3.39 5.94
CA VAL A 143 25.62 3.66 6.75
C VAL A 143 25.55 2.88 8.05
N GLU A 144 24.45 2.98 8.79
CA GLU A 144 24.25 2.26 10.06
C GLU A 144 24.40 0.74 9.88
N CYS A 145 23.73 0.17 8.87
CA CYS A 145 23.79 -1.26 8.59
C CYS A 145 25.20 -1.71 8.19
N SER A 146 25.93 -0.88 7.42
CA SER A 146 27.27 -1.24 6.94
C SER A 146 28.31 -1.40 8.07
N LEU A 147 28.11 -0.75 9.22
CA LEU A 147 29.06 -0.78 10.34
C LEU A 147 29.16 -2.14 11.05
N SER A 148 28.10 -2.96 10.97
CA SER A 148 28.01 -4.25 11.68
C SER A 148 27.67 -5.43 10.76
N ALA A 149 27.61 -5.20 9.45
CA ALA A 149 27.26 -6.21 8.46
C ALA A 149 28.37 -7.27 8.30
N ALA A 150 27.94 -8.52 8.13
CA ALA A 150 28.79 -9.61 7.69
C ALA A 150 29.27 -9.39 6.24
N PRO A 151 30.37 -10.01 5.79
CA PRO A 151 30.90 -9.82 4.44
C PRO A 151 29.88 -10.06 3.32
N GLU A 152 29.01 -11.07 3.45
CA GLU A 152 27.97 -11.38 2.47
C GLU A 152 26.88 -10.29 2.43
N GLN A 153 26.59 -9.67 3.57
CA GLN A 153 25.63 -8.57 3.68
C GLN A 153 26.20 -7.28 3.10
N LEU A 154 27.49 -7.02 3.29
CA LEU A 154 28.17 -5.86 2.71
C LEU A 154 28.12 -5.85 1.17
N GLU A 155 28.20 -7.02 0.53
CA GLU A 155 28.06 -7.12 -0.92
C GLU A 155 26.67 -6.69 -1.40
N VAL A 156 25.61 -7.16 -0.72
CA VAL A 156 24.23 -6.76 -1.02
C VAL A 156 24.03 -5.27 -0.79
N LEU A 157 24.53 -4.74 0.34
CA LEU A 157 24.48 -3.32 0.66
C LEU A 157 25.16 -2.49 -0.42
N ARG A 158 26.34 -2.91 -0.91
CA ARG A 158 27.03 -2.22 -2.02
C ARG A 158 26.19 -2.18 -3.29
N GLN A 159 25.56 -3.29 -3.66
CA GLN A 159 24.68 -3.34 -4.84
C GLN A 159 23.48 -2.39 -4.72
N TRP A 160 22.90 -2.27 -3.52
CA TRP A 160 21.81 -1.33 -3.28
C TRP A 160 22.27 0.13 -3.36
N GLN A 161 23.45 0.45 -2.83
CA GLN A 161 24.05 1.79 -2.94
C GLN A 161 24.36 2.14 -4.40
N ASP A 162 24.92 1.21 -5.17
CA ASP A 162 25.18 1.41 -6.60
C ASP A 162 23.89 1.66 -7.39
N TYR A 163 22.82 0.95 -7.05
CA TYR A 163 21.51 1.17 -7.65
C TYR A 163 20.96 2.56 -7.30
N ALA A 164 21.00 2.95 -6.01
CA ALA A 164 20.55 4.26 -5.55
C ALA A 164 21.32 5.40 -6.26
N ASN A 165 22.65 5.28 -6.39
CA ASN A 165 23.48 6.25 -7.09
C ASN A 165 23.12 6.37 -8.57
N LYS A 166 22.93 5.23 -9.27
CA LYS A 166 22.49 5.23 -10.67
C LYS A 166 21.10 5.87 -10.83
N LEU A 167 20.20 5.59 -9.89
CA LEU A 167 18.85 6.16 -9.89
C LEU A 167 18.89 7.68 -9.69
N SER A 168 19.66 8.15 -8.70
CA SER A 168 19.92 9.57 -8.43
C SER A 168 20.45 10.30 -9.65
N ASN A 169 21.50 9.76 -10.28
CA ASN A 169 22.09 10.36 -11.48
C ASN A 169 21.10 10.43 -12.65
N ARG A 170 20.30 9.37 -12.86
CA ARG A 170 19.30 9.32 -13.94
C ARG A 170 18.19 10.35 -13.74
N LEU A 171 17.77 10.59 -12.51
CA LEU A 171 16.66 11.48 -12.18
C LEU A 171 17.12 12.90 -11.80
N GLY A 172 18.42 13.14 -11.66
CA GLY A 172 18.97 14.41 -11.21
C GLY A 172 18.60 14.71 -9.75
N VAL A 173 18.58 13.69 -8.89
CA VAL A 173 18.18 13.82 -7.47
C VAL A 173 19.26 13.62 -6.43
#